data_AF-A0A2N3DNG5-F1
#
_entry.id   AF-A0A2N3DNG5-F1
#
_cell.length_a   1.000
_cell.length_b   1.000
_cell.length_c   1.000
_cell.angle_alpha   90.00
_cell.angle_beta   90.00
_cell.angle_gamma   90.00
#
_symmetry.space_group_name_H-M   'P 1'
#
loop_
_entity.id
_entity.type
_entity.pdbx_description
1 polymer ?
#
loop_
_entity_poly.entity_id
_entity_poly.type
_entity_poly.pdbx_seq_one_letter_code
_entity_poly.pdbx_strand_id
1 'polypeptide(L)'
;MISNVSQPPIFVFGSNLAGRHGKGAALWARQHRGAIYGQGEGLQGQSYAIPTKDHRLAVLPVETIAVHVDKFLEFARLNAELTFQLTPIGCGLAGHKHHQIAPLFISAPSNVILPPEFQTALNN
;
A
#
# COMPACT_ATOMS: atom_id res chain seq x y z
N MET A 1 29.93 17.82 -6.05
CA MET A 1 29.42 17.15 -4.85
C MET A 1 28.06 16.59 -5.19
N ILE A 2 27.96 15.28 -5.39
CA ILE A 2 26.66 14.61 -5.55
C ILE A 2 26.17 14.38 -4.13
N SER A 3 25.17 15.12 -3.68
CA SER A 3 24.56 14.88 -2.38
C SER A 3 23.98 13.47 -2.40
N ASN A 4 24.44 12.63 -1.48
CA ASN A 4 23.92 11.29 -1.25
C ASN A 4 22.55 11.45 -0.55
N VAL A 5 21.54 11.91 -1.30
CA VAL A 5 20.18 12.05 -0.77
C VAL A 5 19.59 10.64 -0.76
N SER A 6 19.46 10.07 0.45
CA SER A 6 18.71 8.84 0.66
C SER A 6 17.33 9.01 0.00
N GLN A 7 17.00 8.10 -0.92
CA GLN A 7 15.70 8.17 -1.60
C GLN A 7 14.60 7.99 -0.55
N PRO A 8 13.51 8.79 -0.60
CA PRO A 8 12.42 8.62 0.34
C PRO A 8 11.81 7.22 0.19
N PRO A 9 11.28 6.61 1.26
CA PRO A 9 10.62 5.32 1.17
C PRO A 9 9.52 5.28 0.08
N ILE A 10 9.33 4.10 -0.52
CA ILE A 10 8.22 3.83 -1.44
C ILE A 10 6.91 3.93 -0.67
N PHE A 11 6.04 4.85 -1.06
CA PHE A 11 4.77 5.07 -0.40
C PHE A 11 3.74 4.02 -0.84
N VAL A 12 3.32 3.14 0.08
CA VAL A 12 2.39 2.05 -0.22
C VAL A 12 0.97 2.46 0.15
N PHE A 13 0.07 2.46 -0.84
CA PHE A 13 -1.28 3.01 -0.70
C PHE A 13 -2.37 2.09 -1.21
N GLY A 14 -3.57 2.26 -0.65
CA GLY A 14 -4.78 1.56 -1.11
C GLY A 14 -5.31 2.18 -2.40
N SER A 15 -5.47 1.35 -3.43
CA SER A 15 -5.99 1.74 -4.74
C SER A 15 -7.29 1.00 -5.09
N ASN A 16 -7.78 1.20 -6.31
CA ASN A 16 -8.78 0.38 -6.99
C ASN A 16 -8.16 -0.28 -8.23
N LEU A 17 -8.72 -1.40 -8.68
CA LEU A 17 -8.20 -2.13 -9.85
C LEU A 17 -8.14 -1.30 -11.14
N ALA A 18 -8.96 -0.25 -11.27
CA ALA A 18 -8.94 0.65 -12.42
C ALA A 18 -7.88 1.77 -12.32
N GLY A 19 -7.09 1.84 -11.24
CA GLY A 19 -6.07 2.87 -11.03
C GLY A 19 -6.63 4.30 -10.94
N ARG A 20 -7.89 4.46 -10.54
CA ARG A 20 -8.53 5.78 -10.41
C ARG A 20 -8.09 6.44 -9.10
N HIS A 21 -6.93 7.07 -9.12
CA HIS A 21 -6.28 7.70 -7.96
C HIS A 21 -6.82 9.12 -7.67
N GLY A 22 -8.13 9.22 -7.42
CA GLY A 22 -8.85 10.49 -7.33
C GLY A 22 -9.09 11.04 -5.92
N LYS A 23 -8.89 10.25 -4.85
CA LYS A 23 -9.13 10.66 -3.46
C LYS A 23 -8.15 10.02 -2.48
N GLY A 24 -8.06 10.59 -1.27
CA GLY A 24 -7.31 10.02 -0.14
C GLY A 24 -5.82 9.77 -0.45
N ALA A 25 -5.28 8.70 0.15
CA ALA A 25 -3.87 8.32 -0.04
C ALA A 25 -3.50 8.10 -1.52
N ALA A 26 -4.42 7.60 -2.35
CA ALA A 26 -4.16 7.42 -3.78
C ALA A 26 -3.97 8.75 -4.52
N LEU A 27 -4.82 9.76 -4.24
CA LEU A 27 -4.63 11.10 -4.82
C LEU A 27 -3.32 11.72 -4.35
N TRP A 28 -3.01 11.58 -3.06
CA TRP A 28 -1.76 12.08 -2.50
C TRP A 28 -0.55 11.42 -3.17
N ALA A 29 -0.57 10.10 -3.34
CA ALA A 29 0.48 9.35 -4.04
C ALA A 29 0.66 9.81 -5.49
N ARG A 30 -0.44 10.09 -6.21
CA ARG A 30 -0.38 10.63 -7.57
C ARG A 30 0.27 12.02 -7.62
N GLN A 31 -0.05 12.88 -6.65
CA GLN A 31 0.44 14.26 -6.62
C GLN A 31 1.90 14.37 -6.15
N HIS A 32 2.37 13.49 -5.27
CA HIS A 32 3.64 13.67 -4.56
C HIS A 32 4.64 12.52 -4.73
N ARG A 33 4.18 11.35 -5.17
CA ARG A 33 4.99 10.13 -5.26
C ARG A 33 4.92 9.46 -6.63
N GLY A 34 4.38 10.14 -7.63
CA GLY A 34 4.41 9.67 -9.01
C GLY A 34 3.52 8.45 -9.28
N ALA A 35 2.46 8.23 -8.49
CA ALA A 35 1.46 7.22 -8.84
C ALA A 35 0.81 7.59 -10.19
N ILE A 36 0.73 6.63 -11.08
CA ILE A 36 0.24 6.72 -12.45
C ILE A 36 -1.27 6.45 -12.45
N TYR A 37 -2.03 7.36 -13.07
CA TYR A 37 -3.46 7.15 -13.25
C TYR A 37 -3.69 5.98 -14.21
N GLY A 38 -4.60 5.06 -13.85
CA GLY A 38 -4.88 3.84 -14.62
C GLY A 38 -4.08 2.61 -14.18
N GLN A 39 -3.06 2.76 -13.33
CA GLN A 39 -2.29 1.64 -12.78
C GLN A 39 -2.75 1.29 -11.35
N GLY A 40 -3.62 0.28 -11.24
CA GLY A 40 -4.26 -0.09 -9.96
C GLY A 40 -3.42 -0.91 -8.99
N GLU A 41 -2.34 -1.55 -9.45
CA GLU A 41 -1.50 -2.45 -8.65
C GLU A 41 -0.02 -2.24 -8.98
N GLY A 42 0.85 -2.51 -8.00
CA GLY A 42 2.29 -2.60 -8.21
C GLY A 42 3.06 -1.30 -8.05
N LEU A 43 4.38 -1.39 -8.26
CA LEU A 43 5.32 -0.27 -8.20
C LEU A 43 5.05 0.74 -9.32
N GLN A 44 5.03 2.02 -8.96
CA GLN A 44 4.82 3.15 -9.87
C GLN A 44 5.40 4.44 -9.27
N GLY A 45 6.29 5.11 -10.00
CA GLY A 45 7.05 6.24 -9.46
C GLY A 45 7.74 5.87 -8.15
N GLN A 46 7.57 6.69 -7.12
CA GLN A 46 8.02 6.47 -5.74
C GLN A 46 6.89 5.91 -4.85
N SER A 47 6.03 5.05 -5.40
CA SER A 47 4.87 4.50 -4.71
C SER A 47 4.52 3.09 -5.15
N TYR A 48 3.76 2.36 -4.34
CA TYR A 48 3.25 1.04 -4.66
C TYR A 48 1.75 0.97 -4.38
N ALA A 49 0.94 0.51 -5.34
CA ALA A 49 -0.50 0.39 -5.18
C ALA A 49 -0.92 -1.02 -4.77
N ILE A 50 -1.79 -1.12 -3.77
CA ILE A 50 -2.48 -2.36 -3.38
C ILE A 50 -3.99 -2.17 -3.62
N PRO A 51 -4.62 -2.93 -4.53
CA PRO A 51 -6.06 -2.86 -4.74
C PRO A 51 -6.86 -3.20 -3.47
N THR A 52 -7.79 -2.32 -3.11
CA THR A 52 -8.78 -2.52 -2.03
C THR A 52 -10.22 -2.32 -2.52
N LYS A 53 -10.35 -1.99 -3.80
CA LYS A 53 -11.61 -1.81 -4.52
C LYS A 53 -11.47 -2.37 -5.94
N ASP A 54 -12.57 -2.80 -6.52
CA ASP A 54 -12.60 -3.32 -7.88
C ASP A 54 -12.58 -2.20 -8.95
N HIS A 55 -12.71 -2.56 -10.24
CA HIS A 55 -12.75 -1.60 -11.35
C HIS A 55 -13.95 -0.63 -11.30
N ARG A 56 -15.03 -1.02 -10.60
CA ARG A 56 -16.26 -0.25 -10.41
C ARG A 56 -16.27 0.50 -9.07
N LEU A 57 -15.17 0.49 -8.33
CA LEU A 57 -14.99 1.09 -7.01
C LEU A 57 -15.79 0.41 -5.88
N ALA A 58 -16.30 -0.80 -6.11
CA ALA A 58 -16.85 -1.62 -5.04
C ALA A 58 -15.72 -2.11 -4.13
N VAL A 59 -15.98 -2.19 -2.82
CA VAL A 59 -15.00 -2.66 -1.83
C VAL A 59 -14.71 -4.13 -2.06
N LEU A 60 -13.43 -4.49 -2.09
CA LEU A 60 -13.01 -5.88 -2.20
C LEU A 60 -13.18 -6.60 -0.85
N PRO A 61 -13.59 -7.89 -0.85
CA PRO A 61 -13.49 -8.76 0.31
C PRO A 61 -12.06 -8.83 0.85
N VAL A 62 -11.90 -9.07 2.14
CA VAL A 62 -10.59 -9.15 2.80
C VAL A 62 -9.72 -10.24 2.17
N GLU A 63 -10.34 -11.36 1.78
CA GLU A 63 -9.67 -12.50 1.14
C GLU A 63 -9.11 -12.12 -0.23
N THR A 64 -9.80 -11.26 -0.98
CA THR A 64 -9.28 -10.75 -2.25
C THR A 64 -8.15 -9.74 -2.02
N ILE A 65 -8.27 -8.90 -0.99
CA ILE A 65 -7.19 -7.97 -0.60
C ILE A 65 -5.93 -8.75 -0.18
N ALA A 66 -6.09 -9.88 0.53
CA ALA A 66 -4.98 -10.73 0.96
C ALA A 66 -4.10 -11.16 -0.21
N VAL A 67 -4.68 -11.57 -1.35
CA VAL A 67 -3.93 -11.94 -2.55
C VAL A 67 -3.05 -10.79 -3.06
N HIS A 68 -3.55 -9.55 -3.01
CA HIS A 68 -2.79 -8.37 -3.41
C HIS A 68 -1.70 -8.00 -2.38
N VAL A 69 -1.98 -8.20 -1.08
CA VAL A 69 -0.99 -8.01 -0.01
C VAL A 69 0.13 -9.03 -0.13
N ASP A 70 -0.17 -10.30 -0.39
CA ASP A 70 0.84 -11.35 -0.55
C ASP A 70 1.82 -11.04 -1.69
N LYS A 71 1.29 -10.56 -2.84
CA LYS A 71 2.13 -10.09 -3.95
C LYS A 71 3.05 -8.94 -3.53
N PHE A 72 2.52 -7.97 -2.77
CA PHE A 72 3.31 -6.86 -2.25
C PHE A 72 4.39 -7.34 -1.27
N LEU A 73 4.06 -8.24 -0.34
CA LEU A 73 5.01 -8.76 0.63
C LEU A 73 6.13 -9.53 -0.07
N GLU A 74 5.80 -10.32 -1.09
CA GLU A 74 6.80 -11.01 -1.89
C GLU A 74 7.69 -10.04 -2.67
N PHE A 75 7.09 -9.02 -3.30
CA PHE A 75 7.84 -7.94 -3.94
C PHE A 75 8.80 -7.25 -2.95
N ALA A 76 8.34 -6.96 -1.73
CA ALA A 76 9.17 -6.32 -0.72
C ALA A 76 10.35 -7.20 -0.27
N ARG A 77 10.15 -8.53 -0.17
CA ARG A 77 11.24 -9.48 0.15
C ARG A 77 12.30 -9.54 -0.95
N LEU A 78 11.87 -9.56 -2.20
CA LEU A 78 12.75 -9.64 -3.36
C LEU A 78 13.53 -8.34 -3.62
N ASN A 79 13.09 -7.21 -3.05
CA ASN A 79 13.72 -5.89 -3.19
C ASN A 79 14.11 -5.34 -1.80
N ALA A 80 14.95 -6.09 -1.08
CA ALA A 80 15.35 -5.79 0.30
C ALA A 80 16.13 -4.47 0.45
N GLU A 81 16.66 -3.91 -0.64
CA GLU A 81 17.32 -2.61 -0.71
C GLU A 81 16.34 -1.43 -0.67
N LEU A 82 15.07 -1.67 -1.00
CA LEU A 82 14.01 -0.65 -0.94
C LEU A 82 13.37 -0.64 0.44
N THR A 83 12.97 0.54 0.90
CA THR A 83 12.12 0.70 2.09
C THR A 83 10.72 1.10 1.67
N PHE A 84 9.71 0.48 2.29
CA PHE A 84 8.30 0.70 1.99
C PHE A 84 7.60 1.35 3.19
N GLN A 85 7.01 2.51 3.01
CA GLN A 85 6.18 3.17 4.00
C GLN A 85 4.71 2.80 3.76
N LEU A 86 4.17 1.90 4.59
CA LEU A 86 2.80 1.41 4.45
C LEU A 86 1.78 2.38 5.08
N THR A 87 0.70 2.66 4.35
CA THR A 87 -0.48 3.34 4.89
C THR A 87 -1.51 2.33 5.41
N PRO A 88 -2.49 2.72 6.25
CA PRO A 88 -3.58 1.83 6.67
C PRO A 88 -4.55 1.55 5.49
N ILE A 89 -4.07 0.79 4.50
CA ILE A 89 -4.79 0.47 3.26
C ILE A 89 -6.13 -0.19 3.58
N GLY A 90 -7.16 0.13 2.80
CA GLY A 90 -8.51 -0.39 3.00
C GLY A 90 -9.29 0.23 4.17
N CYS A 91 -8.65 0.92 5.11
CA CYS A 91 -9.31 1.39 6.34
C CYS A 91 -9.95 2.79 6.24
N GLY A 92 -9.60 3.57 5.21
CA GLY A 92 -10.21 4.86 4.90
C GLY A 92 -11.47 4.71 4.05
N LEU A 93 -11.35 5.04 2.76
CA LEU A 93 -12.50 5.07 1.82
C LEU A 93 -13.11 3.70 1.48
N ALA A 94 -12.43 2.59 1.80
CA ALA A 94 -12.99 1.25 1.64
C ALA A 94 -13.71 0.76 2.92
N GLY A 95 -13.44 1.38 4.07
CA GLY A 95 -14.22 1.20 5.30
C GLY A 95 -13.92 -0.07 6.11
N HIS A 96 -12.91 -0.86 5.74
CA HIS A 96 -12.47 -1.99 6.56
C HIS A 96 -11.92 -1.50 7.91
N LYS A 97 -11.98 -2.34 8.93
CA LYS A 97 -11.39 -2.05 10.24
C LYS A 97 -9.93 -2.49 10.26
N HIS A 98 -9.11 -1.82 11.09
CA HIS A 98 -7.69 -2.16 11.23
C HIS A 98 -7.48 -3.64 11.59
N HIS A 99 -8.28 -4.21 12.51
CA HIS A 99 -8.19 -5.63 12.88
C HIS A 99 -8.56 -6.61 11.75
N GLN A 100 -9.21 -6.14 10.68
CA GLN A 100 -9.54 -6.98 9.51
C GLN A 100 -8.39 -7.01 8.50
N ILE A 101 -7.62 -5.91 8.38
CA ILE A 101 -6.56 -5.77 7.37
C ILE A 101 -5.16 -5.99 7.94
N ALA A 102 -4.89 -5.50 9.16
CA ALA A 102 -3.58 -5.60 9.78
C ALA A 102 -3.03 -7.05 9.85
N PRO A 103 -3.83 -8.09 10.13
CA PRO A 103 -3.36 -9.48 10.12
C PRO A 103 -2.75 -9.93 8.78
N LEU A 104 -3.14 -9.32 7.65
CA LEU A 104 -2.57 -9.62 6.33
C LEU A 104 -1.09 -9.23 6.23
N PHE A 105 -0.61 -8.36 7.12
CA PHE A 105 0.77 -7.87 7.14
C PHE A 105 1.61 -8.49 8.26
N ILE A 106 1.14 -9.54 8.95
CA ILE A 106 1.86 -10.14 10.09
C ILE A 106 3.24 -10.69 9.70
N SER A 107 3.40 -11.16 8.46
CA SER A 107 4.66 -11.66 7.91
C SER A 107 5.40 -10.64 7.05
N ALA A 108 5.17 -9.34 7.27
CA ALA A 108 5.85 -8.29 6.52
C ALA A 108 7.36 -8.31 6.80
N PRO A 109 8.22 -8.21 5.77
CA PRO A 109 9.66 -8.12 5.96
C PRO A 109 10.06 -6.79 6.63
N SER A 110 11.26 -6.73 7.21
CA SER A 110 11.74 -5.58 8.00
C SER A 110 11.85 -4.28 7.22
N ASN A 111 11.89 -4.34 5.89
CA ASN A 111 11.89 -3.17 5.02
C ASN A 111 10.48 -2.61 4.75
N VAL A 112 9.43 -3.17 5.35
CA VAL A 112 8.06 -2.62 5.34
C VAL A 112 7.78 -1.97 6.70
N ILE A 113 7.66 -0.65 6.70
CA ILE A 113 7.30 0.15 7.87
C ILE A 113 5.78 0.13 8.01
N LEU A 114 5.27 -0.62 9.00
CA LEU A 114 3.84 -0.68 9.29
C LEU A 114 3.32 0.63 9.89
N PRO A 115 2.10 1.07 9.54
CA PRO A 115 1.48 2.22 10.19
C PRO A 115 1.12 1.89 11.66
N PRO A 116 1.12 2.87 12.58
CA PRO A 116 0.84 2.65 14.00
C PRO A 116 -0.48 1.91 14.28
N GLU A 117 -1.50 2.15 13.45
CA GLU A 117 -2.81 1.51 13.55
C GLU A 117 -2.73 0.01 13.32
N PHE A 118 -1.87 -0.45 12.40
CA PHE A 118 -1.67 -1.88 12.15
C PHE A 118 -0.79 -2.51 13.23
N GLN A 119 0.25 -1.81 13.69
CA GLN A 119 1.07 -2.27 14.83
C GLN A 119 0.19 -2.48 16.07
N THR A 120 -0.70 -1.53 16.35
CA THR A 120 -1.66 -1.61 17.46
C THR A 120 -2.60 -2.80 17.30
N ALA A 121 -3.15 -3.00 16.10
CA ALA A 121 -4.07 -4.10 15.82
C ALA A 121 -3.42 -5.50 15.84
N LEU A 122 -2.10 -5.59 15.70
CA LEU A 122 -1.35 -6.86 15.74
C LEU A 122 -0.86 -7.23 17.15
N ASN A 123 -0.77 -6.25 18.06
CA ASN A 123 -0.26 -6.43 19.43
C ASN A 123 -1.37 -6.60 20.48
N ASN A 124 -2.64 -6.56 20.08
CA ASN A 124 -3.82 -6.78 20.94
C ASN A 124 -4.54 -8.06 20.51
#